data_AF-A0A5C6CWL3-F1
#
_entry.id   AF-A0A5C6CWL3-F1
#
_cell.length_a   1.000
_cell.length_b   1.000
_cell.length_c   1.000
_cell.angle_alpha   90.00
_cell.angle_beta   90.00
_cell.angle_gamma   90.00
#
_symmetry.space_group_name_H-M   'P 1'
#
loop_
_entity.id
_entity.type
_entity.pdbx_description
1 polymer ?
#
loop_
_entity_poly.entity_id
_entity_poly.type
_entity_poly.pdbx_seq_one_letter_code
_entity_poly.pdbx_strand_id
1 'polypeptide(L)'
;MNRNSLRYSIAFLLFLCLCVAGFLAGYRAGYPNGYASGKAKRQAEEPYPEVYQIGDLIRATGDGTHKNGDPLDYQSLLEATRASVFPTEWQDLGGRCSMAPVPSLESLVVNATSGVHDRIQAFFGDLSSVKRAVAESKEEQESMQRARDEWLSGVLEPVSKSLGKELKLIEAGIDLVGSWDVQQTTPDGSVTSLRYTFVDTDTVRIPSPDDAGKSMETWYFISAGSVVVAGKAYLAATTADDNLVLIPNNDPQTFLVASQANDEP
;
A
#
# COMPACT_ATOMS: atom_id res chain seq x y z
N MET A 1 21.14 -42.32 27.03
CA MET A 1 19.90 -41.53 26.89
C MET A 1 18.87 -42.05 27.90
N ASN A 2 18.66 -41.33 29.00
CA ASN A 2 17.79 -41.76 30.10
C ASN A 2 16.32 -41.49 29.76
N ARG A 3 15.56 -42.58 29.64
CA ARG A 3 14.16 -42.63 29.22
C ARG A 3 13.22 -42.59 30.43
N ASN A 4 13.47 -41.65 31.34
CA ASN A 4 12.66 -41.40 32.55
C ASN A 4 11.85 -40.11 32.43
N SER A 5 11.44 -39.72 31.22
CA SER A 5 10.58 -38.56 31.04
C SER A 5 9.11 -38.93 31.30
N LEU A 6 8.53 -38.25 32.27
CA LEU A 6 7.12 -37.86 32.32
C LEU A 6 6.12 -38.96 32.73
N ARG A 7 6.22 -39.45 33.96
CA ARG A 7 5.05 -39.98 34.69
C ARG A 7 4.41 -38.85 35.50
N TYR A 8 3.79 -37.89 34.82
CA TYR A 8 2.88 -36.99 35.52
C TYR A 8 1.68 -37.83 36.01
N SER A 9 1.43 -37.81 37.31
CA SER A 9 0.29 -38.51 37.91
C SER A 9 -1.00 -38.01 37.28
N ILE A 10 -1.85 -38.94 36.83
CA ILE A 10 -3.18 -38.65 36.26
C ILE A 10 -3.98 -37.67 37.13
N ALA A 11 -3.78 -37.72 38.46
CA ALA A 11 -4.39 -36.80 39.42
C ALA A 11 -4.03 -35.32 39.16
N PHE A 12 -2.78 -35.03 38.78
CA PHE A 12 -2.34 -33.67 38.47
C PHE A 12 -3.02 -33.13 37.21
N LEU A 13 -3.19 -34.00 36.21
CA LEU A 13 -3.84 -33.64 34.94
C LEU A 13 -5.34 -33.36 35.17
N LEU A 14 -6.02 -34.18 35.97
CA LEU A 14 -7.42 -33.96 36.35
C LEU A 14 -7.61 -32.68 37.17
N PHE A 15 -6.69 -32.39 38.10
CA PHE A 15 -6.71 -31.14 38.86
C PHE A 15 -6.56 -29.92 37.95
N LEU A 16 -5.63 -29.97 36.99
CA LEU A 16 -5.42 -28.89 36.03
C LEU A 16 -6.66 -28.68 35.13
N CYS A 17 -7.29 -29.77 34.67
CA CYS A 17 -8.56 -29.70 33.95
C CYS A 17 -9.68 -29.06 34.78
N LEU A 18 -9.77 -29.39 36.08
CA LEU A 18 -10.75 -28.79 37.00
C LEU A 18 -10.50 -27.28 37.16
N CYS A 19 -9.24 -26.85 37.31
CA CYS A 19 -8.89 -25.44 37.41
C CYS A 19 -9.27 -24.65 36.15
N VAL A 20 -8.98 -25.19 34.96
CA VAL A 20 -9.34 -24.54 33.68
C VAL A 20 -10.87 -24.50 33.51
N ALA A 21 -11.57 -25.58 33.85
CA ALA A 21 -13.03 -25.61 33.77
C ALA A 21 -13.69 -24.61 34.74
N GLY A 22 -13.18 -24.50 35.97
CA GLY A 22 -13.64 -23.52 36.95
C GLY A 22 -13.39 -22.08 36.49
N PHE A 23 -12.21 -21.80 35.93
CA PHE A 23 -11.88 -20.50 35.35
C PHE A 23 -12.83 -20.12 34.20
N LEU A 24 -13.06 -21.04 33.26
CA LEU A 24 -13.95 -20.80 32.12
C LEU A 24 -15.43 -20.66 32.54
N ALA A 25 -15.88 -21.44 33.51
CA ALA A 25 -17.24 -21.32 34.05
C ALA A 25 -17.44 -19.98 34.77
N GLY A 26 -16.46 -19.57 35.59
CA GLY A 26 -16.45 -18.26 36.24
C GLY A 26 -16.46 -17.11 35.23
N TYR A 27 -15.64 -17.22 34.17
CA TYR A 27 -15.61 -16.23 33.09
C TYR A 27 -16.97 -16.13 32.39
N ARG A 28 -17.58 -17.26 32.02
CA ARG A 28 -18.87 -17.28 31.33
C ARG A 28 -20.03 -16.75 32.16
N ALA A 29 -20.03 -16.96 33.48
CA ALA A 29 -21.09 -16.49 34.37
C ALA A 29 -20.89 -15.05 34.84
N GLY A 30 -19.66 -14.64 35.13
CA GLY A 30 -19.32 -13.32 35.63
C GLY A 30 -19.33 -12.23 34.56
N TYR A 31 -18.87 -12.56 33.34
CA TYR A 31 -18.75 -11.60 32.24
C TYR A 31 -20.09 -10.94 31.86
N PRO A 32 -21.19 -11.67 31.56
CA PRO A 32 -22.45 -11.03 31.17
C PRO A 32 -23.07 -10.18 32.29
N ASN A 33 -22.96 -10.61 33.55
CA ASN A 33 -23.50 -9.87 34.69
C ASN A 33 -22.70 -8.61 35.02
N GLY A 34 -21.36 -8.69 34.94
CA GLY A 34 -20.49 -7.52 35.08
C GLY A 34 -20.66 -6.53 33.93
N TYR A 35 -20.82 -7.03 32.70
CA TYR A 35 -21.03 -6.18 31.53
C TYR A 35 -22.40 -5.51 31.54
N ALA A 36 -23.46 -6.22 31.91
CA ALA A 36 -24.81 -5.66 31.98
C ALA A 36 -24.95 -4.61 33.10
N SER A 37 -24.44 -4.91 34.30
CA SER A 37 -24.46 -3.94 35.42
C SER A 37 -23.54 -2.75 35.17
N GLY A 38 -22.37 -2.96 34.58
CA GLY A 38 -21.46 -1.90 34.14
C GLY A 38 -22.07 -1.02 33.06
N LYS A 39 -22.73 -1.60 32.05
CA LYS A 39 -23.38 -0.85 30.97
C LYS A 39 -24.54 -0.02 31.48
N ALA A 40 -25.40 -0.57 32.34
CA ALA A 40 -26.50 0.17 32.94
C ALA A 40 -25.99 1.33 33.81
N LYS A 41 -24.92 1.12 34.58
CA LYS A 41 -24.28 2.17 35.38
C LYS A 41 -23.71 3.28 34.48
N ARG A 42 -22.97 2.91 33.42
CA ARG A 42 -22.39 3.85 32.45
C ARG A 42 -23.45 4.63 31.66
N GLN A 43 -24.59 4.02 31.36
CA GLN A 43 -25.73 4.68 30.70
C GLN A 43 -26.48 5.64 31.64
N ALA A 44 -26.47 5.36 32.94
CA ALA A 44 -27.06 6.22 33.96
C ALA A 44 -26.13 7.35 34.42
N GLU A 45 -24.86 7.35 34.00
CA GLU A 45 -23.91 8.41 34.32
C GLU A 45 -24.30 9.73 33.63
N GLU A 46 -24.11 10.82 34.36
CA GLU A 46 -24.25 12.16 33.79
C GLU A 46 -23.04 12.48 32.92
N PRO A 47 -23.24 13.10 31.74
CA PRO A 47 -22.13 13.55 30.92
C PRO A 47 -21.23 14.53 31.69
N TYR A 48 -19.92 14.39 31.53
CA TYR A 48 -18.93 15.31 32.08
C TYR A 48 -17.95 15.77 31.00
N PRO A 49 -17.40 17.00 31.10
CA PRO A 49 -16.45 17.49 30.13
C PRO A 49 -15.06 16.89 30.35
N GLU A 50 -14.46 16.38 29.27
CA GLU A 50 -13.07 15.95 29.19
C GLU A 50 -12.38 16.61 27.98
N VAL A 51 -11.08 16.90 28.11
CA VAL A 51 -10.29 17.57 27.08
C VAL A 51 -9.32 16.58 26.45
N TYR A 52 -9.42 16.39 25.14
CA TYR A 52 -8.53 15.55 24.36
C TYR A 52 -7.55 16.40 23.56
N GLN A 53 -6.26 16.16 23.74
CA GLN A 53 -5.21 16.74 22.91
C GLN A 53 -5.17 16.00 21.57
N ILE A 54 -5.49 16.70 20.47
CA ILE A 54 -5.64 16.09 19.14
C ILE A 54 -4.79 16.77 18.06
N GLY A 55 -3.95 17.73 18.43
CA GLY A 55 -3.08 18.45 17.49
C GLY A 55 -2.23 17.56 16.61
N ASP A 56 -1.70 16.47 17.17
CA ASP A 56 -0.91 15.50 16.41
C ASP A 56 -1.74 14.71 15.39
N LEU A 57 -3.02 14.48 15.66
CA LEU A 57 -3.92 13.76 14.77
C LEU A 57 -4.38 14.66 13.62
N ILE A 58 -4.71 15.92 13.90
CA ILE A 58 -5.18 16.85 12.87
C ILE A 58 -4.03 17.22 11.92
N ARG A 59 -2.83 17.48 12.46
CA ARG A 59 -1.63 17.76 11.64
C ARG A 59 -1.24 16.59 10.74
N ALA A 60 -1.59 15.37 11.12
CA ALA A 60 -1.31 14.18 10.32
C ALA A 60 -2.32 13.93 9.21
N THR A 61 -3.56 14.37 9.41
CA THR A 61 -4.66 14.16 8.46
C THR A 61 -4.71 15.26 7.41
N GLY A 62 -4.15 16.43 7.70
CA GLY A 62 -3.91 17.46 6.70
C GLY A 62 -3.04 16.92 5.57
N ASP A 63 -3.42 17.17 4.33
CA ASP A 63 -2.83 16.63 3.10
C ASP A 63 -1.38 17.07 2.80
N GLY A 64 -0.69 17.67 3.77
CA GLY A 64 0.65 18.23 3.62
C GLY A 64 0.71 19.46 2.70
N THR A 65 -0.39 19.86 2.06
CA THR A 65 -0.49 21.07 1.24
C THR A 65 -0.97 22.28 2.02
N HIS A 66 -1.48 22.08 3.24
CA HIS A 66 -1.75 23.15 4.18
C HIS A 66 -0.47 23.90 4.54
N LYS A 67 -0.31 25.09 3.93
CA LYS A 67 0.74 26.05 4.31
C LYS A 67 0.51 26.46 5.76
N ASN A 68 1.61 26.69 6.49
CA ASN A 68 1.58 27.25 7.84
C ASN A 68 0.64 28.47 7.89
N GLY A 69 -0.57 28.29 8.43
CA GLY A 69 -1.62 29.33 8.47
C GLY A 69 -3.02 28.89 8.06
N ASP A 70 -3.19 27.73 7.41
CA ASP A 70 -4.54 27.20 7.13
C ASP A 70 -5.23 26.69 8.41
N PRO A 71 -6.55 26.90 8.55
CA PRO A 71 -7.30 26.38 9.68
C PRO A 71 -7.26 24.86 9.67
N LEU A 72 -6.81 24.28 10.79
CA LEU A 72 -6.81 22.84 11.04
C LEU A 72 -8.20 22.25 10.75
N ASP A 73 -8.27 21.14 9.99
CA ASP A 73 -9.53 20.47 9.66
C ASP A 73 -10.05 19.64 10.84
N TYR A 74 -10.64 20.34 11.80
CA TYR A 74 -11.36 19.72 12.90
C TYR A 74 -12.60 18.96 12.41
N GLN A 75 -13.24 19.44 11.35
CA GLN A 75 -14.57 18.96 10.95
C GLN A 75 -14.52 17.48 10.57
N SER A 76 -13.53 17.06 9.78
CA SER A 76 -13.35 15.66 9.41
C SER A 76 -13.15 14.74 10.63
N LEU A 77 -12.35 15.16 11.62
CA LEU A 77 -12.16 14.37 12.85
C LEU A 77 -13.42 14.32 13.70
N LEU A 78 -14.14 15.43 13.83
CA LEU A 78 -15.41 15.50 14.54
C LEU A 78 -16.45 14.57 13.91
N GLU A 79 -16.60 14.60 12.59
CA GLU A 79 -17.51 13.72 11.85
C GLU A 79 -17.13 12.25 11.97
N ALA A 80 -15.84 11.92 11.81
CA ALA A 80 -15.36 10.56 12.00
C ALA A 80 -15.61 10.05 13.43
N THR A 81 -15.39 10.90 14.44
CA THR A 81 -15.68 10.57 15.85
C THR A 81 -17.16 10.34 16.07
N ARG A 82 -18.03 11.23 15.55
CA ARG A 82 -19.50 11.07 15.64
C ARG A 82 -19.98 9.77 15.01
N ALA A 83 -19.47 9.44 13.82
CA ALA A 83 -19.86 8.26 13.08
C ALA A 83 -19.34 6.94 13.70
N SER A 84 -18.20 6.98 14.39
CA SER A 84 -17.52 5.78 14.89
C SER A 84 -17.81 5.48 16.36
N VAL A 85 -18.11 6.51 17.16
CA VAL A 85 -18.32 6.40 18.60
C VAL A 85 -19.79 6.62 18.93
N PHE A 86 -20.52 5.54 19.19
CA PHE A 86 -21.93 5.54 19.61
C PHE A 86 -22.78 6.64 18.93
N PRO A 87 -23.07 6.53 17.62
CA PRO A 87 -23.64 7.63 16.84
C PRO A 87 -24.92 8.24 17.45
N THR A 88 -25.76 7.41 18.05
CA THR A 88 -27.03 7.83 18.67
C THR A 88 -26.88 8.65 19.95
N GLU A 89 -25.68 8.72 20.54
CA GLU A 89 -25.45 9.43 21.81
C GLU A 89 -25.15 10.91 21.61
N TRP A 90 -24.93 11.38 20.38
CA TRP A 90 -24.61 12.78 20.06
C TRP A 90 -25.86 13.68 19.98
N GLN A 91 -25.75 14.93 20.43
CA GLN A 91 -26.82 15.92 20.41
C GLN A 91 -27.47 16.11 19.03
N ASP A 92 -26.67 16.06 17.97
CA ASP A 92 -27.14 16.19 16.58
C ASP A 92 -28.13 15.08 16.18
N LEU A 93 -28.10 13.94 16.90
CA LEU A 93 -28.98 12.78 16.72
C LEU A 93 -29.94 12.58 17.90
N GLY A 94 -30.14 13.61 18.73
CA GLY A 94 -31.05 13.60 19.88
C GLY A 94 -30.45 12.99 21.16
N GLY A 95 -29.16 12.71 21.17
CA GLY A 95 -28.44 12.20 22.34
C GLY A 95 -28.00 13.29 23.33
N ARG A 96 -27.28 12.89 24.38
CA ARG A 96 -26.86 13.78 25.49
C ARG A 96 -25.43 14.29 25.35
N CYS A 97 -24.63 13.71 24.46
CA CYS A 97 -23.20 14.00 24.33
C CYS A 97 -22.95 15.14 23.34
N SER A 98 -21.92 15.93 23.60
CA SER A 98 -21.49 17.03 22.70
C SER A 98 -19.97 17.07 22.59
N MET A 99 -19.48 17.61 21.48
CA MET A 99 -18.05 17.84 21.25
C MET A 99 -17.87 19.21 20.60
N ALA A 100 -16.81 19.91 20.99
CA ALA A 100 -16.45 21.21 20.41
C ALA A 100 -14.93 21.34 20.29
N PRO A 101 -14.40 21.83 19.16
CA PRO A 101 -12.98 22.04 19.00
C PRO A 101 -12.54 23.28 19.80
N VAL A 102 -11.31 23.26 20.30
CA VAL A 102 -10.64 24.41 20.92
C VAL A 102 -9.35 24.66 20.15
N PRO A 103 -9.41 25.41 19.02
CA PRO A 103 -8.29 25.55 18.11
C PRO A 103 -7.01 26.11 18.74
N SER A 104 -7.14 27.04 19.69
CA SER A 104 -6.01 27.65 20.40
C SER A 104 -5.16 26.67 21.21
N LEU A 105 -5.74 25.51 21.57
CA LEU A 105 -5.08 24.46 22.35
C LEU A 105 -4.91 23.18 21.54
N GLU A 106 -5.23 23.20 20.24
CA GLU A 106 -5.26 22.00 19.39
C GLU A 106 -6.02 20.82 20.03
N SER A 107 -7.12 21.13 20.71
CA SER A 107 -7.83 20.20 21.59
C SER A 107 -9.30 20.04 21.19
N LEU A 108 -9.91 18.94 21.65
CA LEU A 108 -11.34 18.69 21.58
C LEU A 108 -11.91 18.62 23.00
N VAL A 109 -12.89 19.45 23.32
CA VAL A 109 -13.67 19.32 24.55
C VAL A 109 -14.87 18.45 24.24
N VAL A 110 -15.02 17.35 24.97
CA VAL A 110 -16.13 16.42 24.82
C VAL A 110 -16.87 16.34 26.15
N ASN A 111 -18.18 16.59 26.12
CA ASN A 111 -19.06 16.35 27.26
C ASN A 111 -19.84 15.07 27.01
N ALA A 112 -19.45 13.96 27.66
CA ALA A 112 -20.02 12.65 27.40
C ALA A 112 -20.00 11.74 28.65
N THR A 113 -20.59 10.54 28.55
CA THR A 113 -20.55 9.52 29.61
C THR A 113 -19.21 8.78 29.58
N SER A 114 -18.81 8.12 30.70
CA SER A 114 -17.52 7.42 30.75
C SER A 114 -17.33 6.37 29.67
N GLY A 115 -18.42 5.67 29.29
CA GLY A 115 -18.38 4.68 28.21
C GLY A 115 -18.09 5.28 26.84
N VAL A 116 -18.55 6.50 26.59
CA VAL A 116 -18.22 7.26 25.37
C VAL A 116 -16.77 7.73 25.42
N HIS A 117 -16.31 8.24 26.57
CA HIS A 117 -14.90 8.65 26.76
C HIS A 117 -13.91 7.50 26.54
N ASP A 118 -14.16 6.31 27.12
CA ASP A 118 -13.38 5.09 26.90
C ASP A 118 -13.25 4.79 25.39
N ARG A 119 -14.35 4.95 24.65
CA ARG A 119 -14.42 4.63 23.23
C ARG A 119 -13.74 5.69 22.36
N ILE A 120 -13.82 6.97 22.73
CA ILE A 120 -13.08 8.06 22.07
C ILE A 120 -11.58 7.85 22.25
N GLN A 121 -11.13 7.52 23.47
CA GLN A 121 -9.72 7.28 23.74
C GLN A 121 -9.19 6.10 22.93
N ALA A 122 -9.95 4.99 22.86
CA ALA A 122 -9.60 3.86 22.01
C ALA A 122 -9.52 4.26 20.53
N PHE A 123 -10.52 4.99 20.02
CA PHE A 123 -10.56 5.46 18.64
C PHE A 123 -9.37 6.36 18.29
N PHE A 124 -9.03 7.34 19.13
CA PHE A 124 -7.85 8.19 18.93
C PHE A 124 -6.54 7.40 19.03
N GLY A 125 -6.47 6.40 19.90
CA GLY A 125 -5.35 5.46 19.97
C GLY A 125 -5.16 4.71 18.65
N ASP A 126 -6.24 4.18 18.07
CA ASP A 126 -6.22 3.46 16.79
C ASP A 126 -5.76 4.38 15.65
N LEU A 127 -6.30 5.60 15.56
CA LEU A 127 -5.87 6.60 14.57
C LEU A 127 -4.38 6.94 14.67
N SER A 128 -3.86 7.06 15.89
CA SER A 128 -2.44 7.34 16.11
C SER A 128 -1.54 6.19 15.63
N SER A 129 -2.00 4.95 15.75
CA SER A 129 -1.31 3.76 15.26
C SER A 129 -1.30 3.72 13.73
N VAL A 130 -2.46 3.97 13.11
CA VAL A 130 -2.59 4.04 11.64
C VAL A 130 -1.69 5.14 11.07
N LYS A 131 -1.65 6.33 11.70
CA LYS A 131 -0.74 7.42 11.31
C LYS A 131 0.71 6.94 11.23
N ARG A 132 1.19 6.24 12.26
CA ARG A 132 2.57 5.75 12.29
C ARG A 132 2.85 4.77 11.14
N ALA A 133 1.94 3.83 10.92
CA ALA A 133 2.07 2.86 9.82
C ALA A 133 2.07 3.54 8.43
N VAL A 134 1.23 4.57 8.23
CA VAL A 134 1.20 5.33 6.98
C VAL A 134 2.49 6.13 6.77
N ALA A 135 3.02 6.74 7.83
CA ALA A 135 4.30 7.47 7.75
C ALA A 135 5.46 6.53 7.39
N GLU A 136 5.56 5.38 8.07
CA GLU A 136 6.56 4.35 7.78
C GLU A 136 6.46 3.84 6.34
N SER A 137 5.24 3.56 5.86
CA SER A 137 5.02 3.10 4.48
C SER A 137 5.39 4.17 3.44
N LYS A 138 5.15 5.46 3.73
CA LYS A 138 5.54 6.56 2.84
C LYS A 138 7.06 6.70 2.77
N GLU A 139 7.75 6.64 3.90
CA GLU A 139 9.22 6.65 3.95
C GLU A 139 9.81 5.45 3.19
N GLU A 140 9.21 4.28 3.35
CA GLU A 140 9.59 3.08 2.60
C GLU A 140 9.39 3.30 1.10
N GLN A 141 8.24 3.83 0.68
CA GLN A 141 7.96 4.14 -0.72
C GLN A 141 8.93 5.15 -1.32
N GLU A 142 9.25 6.22 -0.60
CA GLU A 142 10.25 7.21 -1.06
C GLU A 142 11.65 6.60 -1.14
N SER A 143 12.02 5.73 -0.19
CA SER A 143 13.32 5.06 -0.24
C SER A 143 13.41 4.06 -1.40
N MET A 144 12.32 3.32 -1.67
CA MET A 144 12.20 2.46 -2.85
C MET A 144 12.25 3.26 -4.15
N GLN A 145 11.61 4.43 -4.21
CA GLN A 145 11.69 5.32 -5.37
C GLN A 145 13.12 5.83 -5.59
N ARG A 146 13.81 6.31 -4.56
CA ARG A 146 15.22 6.74 -4.68
C ARG A 146 16.13 5.60 -5.13
N ALA A 147 15.97 4.41 -4.53
CA ALA A 147 16.74 3.23 -4.93
C ALA A 147 16.45 2.81 -6.37
N ARG A 148 15.19 2.90 -6.80
CA ARG A 148 14.79 2.68 -8.19
C ARG A 148 15.45 3.70 -9.12
N ASP A 149 15.40 4.98 -8.80
CA ASP A 149 15.95 6.04 -9.65
C ASP A 149 17.47 5.96 -9.76
N GLU A 150 18.16 5.67 -8.65
CA GLU A 150 19.61 5.41 -8.63
C GLU A 150 19.97 4.19 -9.50
N TRP A 151 19.22 3.09 -9.33
CA TRP A 151 19.40 1.89 -10.14
C TRP A 151 19.14 2.16 -11.62
N LEU A 152 18.08 2.89 -11.96
CA LEU A 152 17.75 3.28 -13.34
C LEU A 152 18.85 4.13 -13.96
N SER A 153 19.36 5.13 -13.22
CA SER A 153 20.47 5.96 -13.68
C SER A 153 21.71 5.11 -14.01
N GLY A 154 22.04 4.14 -13.15
CA GLY A 154 23.17 3.24 -13.36
C GLY A 154 23.02 2.34 -14.59
N VAL A 155 21.79 1.95 -14.94
CA VAL A 155 21.49 1.14 -16.14
C VAL A 155 21.47 2.00 -17.41
N LEU A 156 20.92 3.21 -17.34
CA LEU A 156 20.73 4.08 -18.51
C LEU A 156 22.01 4.80 -18.94
N GLU A 157 22.88 5.21 -18.01
CA GLU A 157 24.11 5.96 -18.29
C GLU A 157 25.04 5.28 -19.33
N PRO A 158 25.41 3.98 -19.20
CA PRO A 158 26.28 3.33 -20.18
C PRO A 158 25.65 3.25 -21.57
N VAL A 159 24.33 3.04 -21.65
CA VAL A 159 23.58 2.94 -22.91
C VAL A 159 23.48 4.31 -23.58
N SER A 160 23.11 5.34 -22.82
CA SER A 160 23.07 6.74 -23.27
C SER A 160 24.43 7.17 -23.86
N LYS A 161 25.52 6.84 -23.16
CA LYS A 161 26.89 7.11 -23.63
C LYS A 161 27.25 6.33 -24.90
N SER A 162 26.84 5.06 -25.01
CA SER A 162 27.07 4.23 -26.21
C SER A 162 26.29 4.75 -27.42
N LEU A 163 25.09 5.29 -27.21
CA LEU A 163 24.23 5.84 -28.26
C LEU A 163 24.57 7.29 -28.61
N GLY A 164 25.23 8.02 -27.71
CA GLY A 164 25.43 9.46 -27.83
C GLY A 164 24.13 10.26 -27.77
N LYS A 165 23.08 9.69 -27.16
CA LYS A 165 21.73 10.27 -27.08
C LYS A 165 21.18 10.15 -25.67
N GLU A 166 20.43 11.17 -25.25
CA GLU A 166 19.69 11.13 -24.00
C GLU A 166 18.56 10.09 -24.09
N LEU A 167 18.40 9.30 -23.04
CA LEU A 167 17.36 8.28 -22.91
C LEU A 167 16.34 8.72 -21.88
N LYS A 168 15.06 8.64 -22.23
CA LYS A 168 13.93 8.88 -21.32
C LYS A 168 13.17 7.60 -21.09
N LEU A 169 12.87 7.27 -19.83
CA LEU A 169 12.08 6.09 -19.54
C LEU A 169 10.69 6.23 -20.18
N ILE A 170 10.16 5.13 -20.70
CA ILE A 170 8.80 5.14 -21.24
C ILE A 170 7.79 5.28 -20.09
N GLU A 171 6.99 6.34 -20.16
CA GLU A 171 5.83 6.52 -19.28
C GLU A 171 4.75 5.47 -19.59
N ALA A 172 3.93 5.14 -18.61
CA ALA A 172 2.82 4.23 -18.84
C ALA A 172 1.85 4.83 -19.89
N GLY A 173 1.49 4.06 -20.91
CA GLY A 173 0.51 4.47 -21.93
C GLY A 173 1.04 4.77 -23.33
N ILE A 174 2.31 4.49 -23.63
CA ILE A 174 2.77 4.50 -25.03
C ILE A 174 2.18 3.30 -25.77
N ASP A 175 1.48 3.58 -26.87
CA ASP A 175 1.00 2.57 -27.80
C ASP A 175 2.19 2.05 -28.64
N LEU A 176 2.64 0.83 -28.33
CA LEU A 176 3.69 0.16 -29.11
C LEU A 176 3.12 -0.79 -30.17
N VAL A 177 1.79 -0.86 -30.34
CA VAL A 177 1.16 -1.81 -31.27
C VAL A 177 1.63 -1.55 -32.71
N GLY A 178 2.05 -2.62 -33.40
CA GLY A 178 2.48 -2.57 -34.80
C GLY A 178 3.81 -3.28 -35.06
N SER A 179 4.31 -3.15 -36.29
CA SER A 179 5.60 -3.70 -36.71
C SER A 179 6.74 -2.70 -36.50
N TRP A 180 7.82 -3.20 -35.92
CA TRP A 180 9.01 -2.43 -35.58
C TRP A 180 10.24 -3.12 -36.18
N ASP A 181 11.09 -2.31 -36.79
CA ASP A 181 12.41 -2.74 -37.22
C ASP A 181 13.40 -2.49 -36.07
N VAL A 182 13.96 -3.58 -35.56
CA VAL A 182 14.78 -3.59 -34.35
C VAL A 182 16.21 -3.94 -34.71
N GLN A 183 17.09 -3.01 -34.44
CA GLN A 183 18.54 -3.15 -34.53
C GLN A 183 19.08 -3.59 -33.18
N GLN A 184 19.65 -4.79 -33.12
CA GLN A 184 20.40 -5.29 -31.98
C GLN A 184 21.86 -4.91 -32.12
N THR A 185 22.40 -4.18 -31.15
CA THR A 185 23.83 -3.86 -31.09
C THR A 185 24.50 -4.79 -30.09
N THR A 186 25.49 -5.56 -30.55
CA THR A 186 26.30 -6.43 -29.69
C THR A 186 27.50 -5.67 -29.10
N PRO A 187 28.18 -6.19 -28.05
CA PRO A 187 29.24 -5.46 -27.35
C PRO A 187 30.47 -5.15 -28.20
N ASP A 188 30.64 -5.89 -29.31
CA ASP A 188 31.68 -5.68 -30.33
C ASP A 188 31.30 -4.58 -31.35
N GLY A 189 30.13 -3.97 -31.22
CA GLY A 189 29.62 -2.94 -32.11
C GLY A 189 28.95 -3.47 -33.38
N SER A 190 28.78 -4.80 -33.52
CA SER A 190 28.04 -5.36 -34.65
C SER A 190 26.53 -5.08 -34.52
N VAL A 191 25.86 -4.81 -35.64
CA VAL A 191 24.42 -4.49 -35.68
C VAL A 191 23.68 -5.57 -36.45
N THR A 192 22.69 -6.20 -35.82
CA THR A 192 21.79 -7.20 -36.44
C THR A 192 20.38 -6.63 -36.53
N SER A 193 19.74 -6.68 -37.70
CA SER A 193 18.35 -6.22 -37.87
C SER A 193 17.36 -7.38 -37.73
N LEU A 194 16.32 -7.19 -36.93
CA LEU A 194 15.25 -8.12 -36.65
C LEU A 194 13.91 -7.37 -36.74
N ARG A 195 12.89 -7.96 -37.36
CA ARG A 195 11.55 -7.36 -37.39
C ARG A 195 10.70 -7.98 -36.29
N TYR A 196 10.08 -7.14 -35.47
CA TYR A 196 9.19 -7.57 -34.39
C TYR A 196 7.80 -6.95 -34.58
N THR A 197 6.77 -7.67 -34.15
CA THR A 197 5.40 -7.17 -34.12
C THR A 197 4.93 -7.15 -32.68
N PHE A 198 4.60 -5.96 -32.18
CA PHE A 198 4.05 -5.77 -30.84
C PHE A 198 2.52 -5.78 -30.96
N VAL A 199 1.87 -6.53 -30.07
CA VAL A 199 0.42 -6.73 -30.03
C VAL A 199 -0.12 -6.25 -28.70
N ASP A 200 -1.33 -5.68 -28.70
CA ASP A 200 -1.98 -5.18 -27.51
C ASP A 200 -2.28 -6.32 -26.53
N THR A 201 -2.01 -6.09 -25.24
CA THR A 201 -2.36 -6.96 -24.12
C THR A 201 -3.81 -7.44 -24.13
N ASP A 202 -4.75 -6.58 -24.54
CA ASP A 202 -6.17 -6.93 -24.57
C ASP A 202 -6.53 -7.84 -25.76
N THR A 203 -5.64 -7.94 -26.75
CA THR A 203 -5.81 -8.79 -27.93
C THR A 203 -5.08 -10.14 -27.82
N VAL A 204 -4.35 -10.35 -26.71
CA VAL A 204 -3.55 -11.57 -26.49
C VAL A 204 -4.45 -12.80 -26.31
N ARG A 205 -4.54 -13.61 -27.36
CA ARG A 205 -5.10 -14.96 -27.26
C ARG A 205 -4.01 -15.94 -26.87
N ILE A 206 -4.03 -16.42 -25.62
CA ILE A 206 -3.18 -17.53 -25.18
C ILE A 206 -3.54 -18.75 -26.06
N PRO A 207 -2.61 -19.23 -26.91
CA PRO A 207 -2.92 -20.36 -27.77
C PRO A 207 -3.08 -21.63 -26.95
N SER A 208 -3.89 -22.55 -27.47
CA SER A 208 -4.12 -23.85 -26.85
C SER A 208 -2.80 -24.62 -26.74
N PRO A 209 -2.58 -25.41 -25.67
CA PRO A 209 -1.37 -26.23 -25.52
C PRO A 209 -1.04 -27.11 -26.74
N ASP A 210 -2.04 -27.45 -27.56
CA ASP A 210 -1.87 -28.22 -28.80
C ASP A 210 -1.12 -27.46 -29.92
N ASP A 211 -0.98 -26.14 -29.83
CA ASP A 211 -0.28 -25.29 -30.80
C ASP A 211 1.21 -25.04 -30.43
N ALA A 212 1.73 -25.69 -29.37
CA ALA A 212 3.09 -25.47 -28.83
C ALA A 212 4.25 -25.76 -29.81
N GLY A 213 3.98 -26.35 -30.97
CA GLY A 213 4.97 -26.62 -32.03
C GLY A 213 5.10 -25.52 -33.09
N LYS A 214 4.21 -24.52 -33.13
CA LYS A 214 4.32 -23.38 -34.05
C LYS A 214 5.16 -22.30 -33.37
N SER A 215 6.16 -21.76 -34.08
CA SER A 215 6.95 -20.61 -33.65
C SER A 215 5.99 -19.52 -33.17
N MET A 216 5.86 -19.33 -31.86
CA MET A 216 4.99 -18.29 -31.32
C MET A 216 5.54 -16.94 -31.78
N GLU A 217 4.67 -16.10 -32.33
CA GLU A 217 4.93 -14.66 -32.35
C GLU A 217 5.22 -14.25 -30.91
N THR A 218 6.37 -13.62 -30.71
CA THR A 218 6.88 -13.31 -29.38
C THR A 218 5.93 -12.31 -28.73
N TRP A 219 5.45 -12.62 -27.53
CA TRP A 219 4.53 -11.74 -26.79
C TRP A 219 5.33 -10.74 -25.96
N TYR A 220 4.79 -9.52 -25.84
CA TYR A 220 5.42 -8.42 -25.10
C TYR A 220 4.42 -7.84 -24.11
N PHE A 221 4.75 -7.87 -22.82
CA PHE A 221 4.00 -7.16 -21.79
C PHE A 221 4.76 -5.89 -21.44
N ILE A 222 4.06 -4.75 -21.43
CA ILE A 222 4.65 -3.46 -21.09
C ILE A 222 3.88 -2.90 -19.91
N SER A 223 4.57 -2.72 -18.78
CA SER A 223 4.04 -1.84 -17.73
C SER A 223 5.17 -0.99 -17.18
N ALA A 224 4.95 0.33 -17.11
CA ALA A 224 5.82 1.29 -16.43
C ALA A 224 7.32 1.18 -16.81
N GLY A 225 7.62 1.10 -18.11
CA GLY A 225 8.99 1.06 -18.63
C GLY A 225 9.69 -0.30 -18.50
N SER A 226 8.96 -1.38 -18.24
CA SER A 226 9.47 -2.76 -18.32
C SER A 226 8.80 -3.53 -19.44
N VAL A 227 9.57 -4.24 -20.26
CA VAL A 227 9.11 -5.07 -21.39
C VAL A 227 9.63 -6.48 -21.24
N VAL A 228 8.80 -7.50 -21.44
CA VAL A 228 9.28 -8.88 -21.53
C VAL A 228 9.42 -9.26 -23.01
N VAL A 229 10.63 -9.60 -23.46
CA VAL A 229 10.90 -10.09 -24.82
C VAL A 229 11.39 -11.53 -24.74
N ALA A 230 10.66 -12.46 -25.33
CA ALA A 230 11.02 -13.89 -25.34
C ALA A 230 11.35 -14.45 -23.93
N GLY A 231 10.57 -14.05 -22.92
CA GLY A 231 10.74 -14.47 -21.52
C GLY A 231 11.87 -13.77 -20.76
N LYS A 232 12.57 -12.81 -21.36
CA LYS A 232 13.58 -11.97 -20.70
C LYS A 232 13.03 -10.58 -20.43
N ALA A 233 13.32 -10.03 -19.26
CA ALA A 233 12.91 -8.68 -18.88
C ALA A 233 13.90 -7.63 -19.42
N TYR A 234 13.35 -6.57 -19.98
CA TYR A 234 14.04 -5.41 -20.52
C TYR A 234 13.48 -4.14 -19.88
N LEU A 235 14.34 -3.16 -19.69
CA LEU A 235 13.96 -1.78 -19.46
C LEU A 235 13.67 -1.11 -20.82
N ALA A 236 12.54 -0.40 -20.91
CA ALA A 236 12.16 0.35 -22.10
C ALA A 236 12.40 1.84 -21.90
N ALA A 237 13.17 2.43 -22.81
CA ALA A 237 13.41 3.86 -22.90
C ALA A 237 13.13 4.37 -24.32
N THR A 238 13.00 5.67 -24.50
CA THR A 238 12.91 6.34 -25.80
C THR A 238 14.06 7.31 -25.97
N THR A 239 14.53 7.46 -27.20
CA THR A 239 15.44 8.56 -27.57
C THR A 239 14.65 9.80 -27.93
N ALA A 240 15.31 10.96 -28.08
CA ALA A 240 14.68 12.19 -28.56
C ALA A 240 14.10 12.12 -30.00
N ASP A 241 14.39 11.03 -30.72
CA ASP A 241 13.89 10.77 -32.09
C ASP A 241 12.80 9.69 -32.09
N ASP A 242 12.15 9.46 -30.95
CA ASP A 242 11.10 8.46 -30.74
C ASP A 242 11.50 7.01 -31.05
N ASN A 243 12.80 6.70 -31.06
CA ASN A 243 13.26 5.31 -31.13
C ASN A 243 13.09 4.64 -29.77
N LEU A 244 12.51 3.44 -29.78
CA LEU A 244 12.37 2.59 -28.61
C LEU A 244 13.69 1.86 -28.34
N VAL A 245 14.23 1.98 -27.13
CA VAL A 245 15.45 1.31 -26.69
C VAL A 245 15.08 0.28 -25.61
N LEU A 246 15.41 -0.99 -25.85
CA LEU A 246 15.18 -2.08 -24.91
C LEU A 246 16.51 -2.55 -24.33
N ILE A 247 16.67 -2.42 -23.01
CA ILE A 247 17.92 -2.68 -22.29
C ILE A 247 17.73 -3.92 -21.41
N PRO A 248 18.46 -5.03 -21.63
CA PRO A 248 18.32 -6.22 -20.80
C PRO A 248 18.70 -5.92 -19.35
N ASN A 249 17.94 -6.45 -18.42
CA ASN A 249 18.15 -6.18 -16.99
C ASN A 249 19.50 -6.69 -16.45
N ASN A 250 20.07 -7.70 -17.11
CA ASN A 250 21.27 -8.41 -16.69
C ASN A 250 22.54 -7.99 -17.45
N ASP A 251 22.40 -7.29 -18.58
CA ASP A 251 23.52 -6.89 -19.42
C ASP A 251 23.17 -5.61 -20.19
N PRO A 252 23.40 -4.43 -19.59
CA PRO A 252 23.09 -3.16 -20.25
C PRO A 252 23.97 -2.87 -21.47
N GLN A 253 25.03 -3.65 -21.73
CA GLN A 253 25.86 -3.47 -22.92
C GLN A 253 25.24 -4.07 -24.18
N THR A 254 24.22 -4.93 -24.05
CA THR A 254 23.53 -5.58 -25.17
C THR A 254 22.09 -5.07 -25.34
N PHE A 255 21.95 -3.81 -25.76
CA PHE A 255 20.63 -3.19 -25.95
C PHE A 255 20.11 -3.33 -27.38
N LEU A 256 18.78 -3.22 -27.51
CA LEU A 256 18.06 -3.19 -28.77
C LEU A 256 17.57 -1.76 -29.04
N VAL A 257 17.64 -1.32 -30.29
CA VAL A 257 17.07 -0.04 -30.74
C VAL A 257 16.04 -0.35 -31.80
N ALA A 258 14.81 0.06 -31.58
CA ALA A 258 13.65 -0.19 -32.42
C ALA A 258 13.14 1.13 -32.97
N SER A 259 12.99 1.18 -34.30
CA SER A 259 12.30 2.26 -34.99
C SER A 259 10.97 1.74 -35.53
N GLN A 260 9.91 2.53 -35.42
CA GLN A 260 8.62 2.15 -35.99
C GLN A 260 8.78 2.04 -37.52
N ALA A 261 8.38 0.92 -38.10
CA ALA A 261 8.41 0.78 -39.55
C ALA A 261 7.38 1.77 -40.12
N ASN A 262 7.80 2.65 -41.03
CA ASN A 262 6.90 3.47 -41.83
C ASN A 262 6.19 2.57 -42.85
N ASP A 263 5.34 1.66 -42.38
CA ASP A 263 4.33 1.05 -43.23
C ASP A 263 3.18 2.08 -43.31
N GLU A 264 3.28 2.98 -44.29
CA GLU A 264 2.11 3.72 -44.76
C GLU A 264 1.04 2.68 -45.16
N PRO A 265 -0.20 2.77 -44.63
CA PRO A 265 -1.24 1.76 -44.86
C PRO A 265 -1.62 1.60 -46.34
#